data_AF-A0A0Q9ALU0-F1
#
_entry.id   AF-A0A0Q9ALU0-F1
#
_cell.length_a   1.000
_cell.length_b   1.000
_cell.length_c   1.000
_cell.angle_alpha   90.00
_cell.angle_beta   90.00
_cell.angle_gamma   90.00
#
_symmetry.space_group_name_H-M   'P 1'
#
loop_
_entity.id
_entity.type
_entity.pdbx_description
1 polymer ?
#
loop_
_entity_poly.entity_id
_entity_poly.type
_entity_poly.pdbx_seq_one_letter_code
_entity_poly.pdbx_strand_id
1 'polypeptide(L)'
;MVPSLDVLGRLSAALGLDESISREVRDLLVAVEAAPDTVELSDEEVPAGAVLDEAVRSARLVRSFQCVVLPAMLQSAEYARHVFASAPNSTPAAVGQAVAARVERQSLLYEPGRESVFVLTEAVLRTWPGNPSLMLAQFDRLLAVESLSTVRLGVIPWRRAVPVLPRHGFTLCDERAVVVESFSGERVVDDSDEVAAYEETFRRFEEAALFGAEVRELLLRVMQEFREMEDFATR
;
A
#
# COMPACT_ATOMS: atom_id res chain seq x y z
N MET A 1 -19.22 13.69 4.40
CA MET A 1 -20.08 13.69 5.61
C MET A 1 -21.20 14.68 5.37
N VAL A 2 -22.43 14.20 5.30
CA VAL A 2 -23.62 15.01 5.04
C VAL A 2 -24.23 15.44 6.39
N PRO A 3 -24.58 16.73 6.61
CA PRO A 3 -25.13 17.20 7.88
C PRO A 3 -26.55 16.65 8.10
N SER A 4 -26.91 16.34 9.35
CA SER A 4 -28.27 15.89 9.67
C SER A 4 -29.31 16.99 9.42
N LEU A 5 -30.58 16.60 9.23
CA LEU A 5 -31.69 17.54 9.06
C LEU A 5 -31.83 18.55 10.20
N ASP A 6 -31.48 18.16 11.43
CA ASP A 6 -31.44 19.07 12.59
C ASP A 6 -30.36 20.15 12.44
N VAL A 7 -29.16 19.74 12.03
CA VAL A 7 -28.04 20.65 11.77
C VAL A 7 -28.39 21.58 10.61
N LEU A 8 -29.00 21.07 9.55
CA LEU A 8 -29.45 21.87 8.42
C LEU A 8 -30.50 22.91 8.84
N GLY A 9 -31.48 22.54 9.67
CA GLY A 9 -32.49 23.47 10.17
C GLY A 9 -31.89 24.64 10.97
N ARG A 10 -30.89 24.35 11.81
CA ARG A 10 -30.16 25.38 12.57
C ARG A 10 -29.35 26.30 11.67
N LEU A 11 -28.74 25.76 10.61
CA LEU A 11 -27.98 26.54 9.62
C LEU A 11 -28.90 27.43 8.78
N SER A 12 -30.02 26.93 8.29
CA SER A 12 -30.99 27.72 7.53
C SER A 12 -31.54 28.89 8.35
N ALA A 13 -31.82 28.68 9.64
CA ALA A 13 -32.23 29.74 10.55
C ALA A 13 -31.11 30.77 10.79
N ALA A 14 -29.87 30.32 11.00
CA ALA A 14 -28.73 31.20 11.23
C ALA A 14 -28.37 32.06 10.00
N LEU A 15 -28.59 31.53 8.80
CA LEU A 15 -28.36 32.22 7.53
C LEU A 15 -29.55 33.08 7.08
N GLY A 16 -30.66 33.07 7.82
CA GLY A 16 -31.87 33.83 7.48
C GLY A 16 -32.49 33.41 6.15
N LEU A 17 -32.37 32.13 5.79
CA LEU A 17 -32.97 31.62 4.56
C LEU A 17 -34.48 31.70 4.65
N ASP A 18 -35.11 32.09 3.54
CA ASP A 18 -36.56 32.04 3.46
C ASP A 18 -37.07 30.58 3.42
N GLU A 19 -38.37 30.42 3.60
CA GLU A 19 -39.03 29.10 3.69
C GLU A 19 -38.96 28.33 2.36
N SER A 20 -38.81 29.02 1.23
CA SER A 20 -38.67 28.39 -0.08
C SER A 20 -37.29 27.77 -0.23
N ILE A 21 -36.23 28.55 0.04
CA ILE A 21 -34.84 28.11 -0.03
C ILE A 21 -34.56 27.04 1.03
N SER A 22 -35.12 27.19 2.23
CA SER A 22 -34.99 26.18 3.30
C SER A 22 -35.62 24.84 2.93
N ARG A 23 -36.70 24.85 2.13
CA ARG A 23 -37.31 23.64 1.60
C ARG A 23 -36.46 23.02 0.50
N GLU A 24 -35.97 23.83 -0.43
CA GLU A 24 -35.12 23.38 -1.53
C GLU A 24 -33.82 22.73 -1.04
N VAL A 25 -33.15 23.33 -0.06
CA VAL A 25 -31.92 22.76 0.55
C VAL A 25 -32.22 21.46 1.30
N ARG A 26 -33.41 21.34 1.93
CA ARG A 26 -33.83 20.11 2.60
C ARG A 26 -34.11 18.99 1.59
N ASP A 27 -34.79 19.32 0.50
CA ASP A 27 -35.11 18.37 -0.57
C ASP A 27 -33.83 17.90 -1.28
N LEU A 28 -32.85 18.80 -1.48
CA LEU A 28 -31.51 18.45 -1.96
C LEU A 28 -30.77 17.52 -0.99
N LEU A 29 -30.87 17.75 0.32
CA LEU A 29 -30.25 16.87 1.32
C LEU A 29 -30.82 15.45 1.24
N VAL A 30 -32.14 15.34 1.17
CA VAL A 30 -32.84 14.05 1.02
C VAL A 30 -32.48 13.38 -0.30
N ALA A 31 -32.36 14.15 -1.38
CA ALA A 31 -31.94 13.63 -2.68
C ALA A 31 -30.48 13.15 -2.67
N VAL A 32 -29.58 13.82 -1.95
CA VAL A 32 -28.18 13.41 -1.76
C VAL A 32 -28.06 12.18 -0.87
N GLU A 33 -28.86 12.07 0.19
CA GLU A 33 -28.90 10.88 1.05
C GLU A 33 -29.53 9.66 0.34
N ALA A 34 -30.47 9.89 -0.58
CA ALA A 34 -31.12 8.85 -1.38
C ALA A 34 -30.36 8.51 -2.67
N ALA A 35 -29.43 9.37 -3.10
CA ALA A 35 -28.57 9.07 -4.22
C ALA A 35 -27.62 7.93 -3.83
N PRO A 36 -27.48 6.88 -4.64
CA PRO A 36 -26.38 5.95 -4.47
C PRO A 36 -25.07 6.76 -4.50
N ASP A 37 -24.11 6.40 -3.64
CA ASP A 37 -22.78 7.01 -3.64
C ASP A 37 -22.26 6.95 -5.08
N THR A 38 -22.30 8.08 -5.79
CA THR A 38 -21.80 8.19 -7.16
C THR A 38 -20.30 8.40 -7.10
N VAL A 39 -19.63 7.42 -6.51
CA VAL A 39 -18.40 6.92 -7.08
C VAL A 39 -18.83 5.66 -7.80
N GLU A 40 -19.06 5.77 -9.11
CA GLU A 40 -18.98 4.61 -9.99
C GLU A 40 -17.54 4.06 -9.89
N LEU A 41 -17.26 3.30 -8.82
CA LEU A 41 -16.35 2.19 -8.94
C LEU A 41 -17.10 1.25 -9.88
N SER A 42 -16.70 1.23 -11.15
CA SER A 42 -17.23 0.31 -12.14
C SER A 42 -17.40 -1.07 -11.50
N ASP A 43 -18.62 -1.61 -11.52
CA ASP A 43 -18.97 -2.97 -11.03
C ASP A 43 -18.24 -4.11 -11.77
N GLU A 44 -17.22 -3.82 -12.57
CA GLU A 44 -16.21 -4.81 -12.89
C GLU A 44 -15.31 -4.96 -11.67
N GLU A 45 -15.42 -6.09 -10.96
CA GLU A 45 -14.42 -6.52 -9.98
C GLU A 45 -13.05 -6.61 -10.69
N VAL A 46 -12.35 -5.48 -10.77
CA VAL A 46 -10.96 -5.44 -11.20
C VAL A 46 -10.19 -6.24 -10.16
N PRO A 47 -9.46 -7.30 -10.55
CA PRO A 47 -8.72 -8.11 -9.61
C PRO A 47 -7.80 -7.21 -8.77
N ALA A 48 -7.84 -7.36 -7.45
CA ALA A 48 -7.00 -6.57 -6.55
C ALA A 48 -5.52 -6.63 -6.99
N GLY A 49 -4.94 -5.47 -7.30
CA GLY A 49 -3.58 -5.37 -7.82
C GLY A 49 -3.48 -5.00 -9.30
N ALA A 50 -4.53 -5.19 -10.11
CA ALA A 50 -4.40 -5.14 -11.58
C ALA A 50 -3.99 -3.75 -12.10
N VAL A 51 -4.41 -2.67 -11.44
CA VAL A 51 -4.06 -1.31 -11.86
C VAL A 51 -2.62 -0.99 -11.48
N LEU A 52 -2.19 -1.37 -10.27
CA LEU A 52 -0.78 -1.28 -9.89
C LEU A 52 0.09 -2.08 -10.85
N ASP A 53 -0.38 -3.25 -11.26
CA ASP A 53 0.38 -4.16 -12.12
C ASP A 53 0.68 -3.55 -13.49
N GLU A 54 -0.31 -2.89 -14.11
CA GLU A 54 -0.13 -2.23 -15.40
C GLU A 54 0.77 -0.99 -15.28
N ALA A 55 0.57 -0.19 -14.23
CA ALA A 55 1.41 0.98 -13.95
C ALA A 55 2.89 0.57 -13.74
N VAL A 56 3.14 -0.50 -12.99
CA VAL A 56 4.49 -1.03 -12.75
C VAL A 56 5.11 -1.60 -14.04
N ARG A 57 4.36 -2.34 -14.85
CA ARG A 57 4.88 -2.90 -16.12
C ARG A 57 5.30 -1.81 -17.10
N SER A 58 4.61 -0.68 -17.12
CA SER A 58 4.89 0.43 -18.03
C SER A 58 5.99 1.40 -17.53
N ALA A 59 6.38 1.34 -16.26
CA ALA A 59 7.33 2.27 -15.63
C ALA A 59 8.80 1.80 -15.64
N ARG A 60 9.74 2.69 -15.95
CA ARG A 60 11.18 2.36 -15.87
C ARG A 60 11.74 2.52 -14.46
N LEU A 61 11.20 3.46 -13.70
CA LEU A 61 11.52 3.69 -12.29
C LEU A 61 10.28 3.42 -11.44
N VAL A 62 10.39 2.48 -10.52
CA VAL A 62 9.34 2.21 -9.54
C VAL A 62 9.86 2.57 -8.15
N ARG A 63 9.13 3.42 -7.43
CA ARG A 63 9.48 3.86 -6.08
C ARG A 63 8.31 3.52 -5.15
N SER A 64 8.48 2.57 -4.24
CA SER A 64 7.40 2.12 -3.36
C SER A 64 7.74 2.38 -1.90
N PHE A 65 6.87 3.12 -1.22
CA PHE A 65 6.93 3.30 0.22
C PHE A 65 5.85 2.45 0.89
N GLN A 66 6.23 1.65 1.89
CA GLN A 66 5.28 0.82 2.64
C GLN A 66 5.51 0.93 4.14
N CYS A 67 4.41 0.97 4.90
CA CYS A 67 4.45 1.13 6.35
C CYS A 67 3.73 0.04 7.16
N VAL A 68 3.02 -0.89 6.49
CA VAL A 68 2.28 -1.99 7.15
C VAL A 68 2.52 -3.35 6.48
N VAL A 69 2.41 -3.42 5.15
CA VAL A 69 2.52 -4.67 4.38
C VAL A 69 3.68 -4.59 3.40
N LEU A 70 4.39 -5.69 3.17
CA LEU A 70 5.49 -5.71 2.20
C LEU A 70 4.98 -5.40 0.78
N PRO A 71 5.74 -4.62 -0.03
CA PRO A 71 5.39 -4.39 -1.42
C PRO A 71 5.22 -5.73 -2.15
N ALA A 72 4.18 -5.86 -2.99
CA ALA A 72 3.88 -7.09 -3.71
C ALA A 72 5.08 -7.70 -4.47
N MET A 73 5.95 -6.85 -5.01
CA MET A 73 7.17 -7.26 -5.71
C MET A 73 8.23 -7.90 -4.81
N LEU A 74 8.21 -7.62 -3.51
CA LEU A 74 9.16 -8.16 -2.53
C LEU A 74 8.66 -9.41 -1.82
N GLN A 75 7.37 -9.75 -1.97
CA GLN A 75 6.75 -10.86 -1.23
C GLN A 75 7.30 -12.22 -1.67
N SER A 76 7.56 -13.13 -0.74
CA SER A 76 7.71 -14.55 -1.06
C SER A 76 6.37 -15.13 -1.51
N ALA A 77 6.40 -16.28 -2.18
CA ALA A 77 5.16 -16.97 -2.58
C ALA A 77 4.27 -17.32 -1.37
N GLU A 78 4.88 -17.63 -0.22
CA GLU A 78 4.15 -17.93 1.01
C GLU A 78 3.50 -16.70 1.62
N TYR A 79 4.22 -15.57 1.66
CA TYR A 79 3.67 -14.30 2.11
C TYR A 79 2.52 -13.85 1.20
N ALA A 80 2.72 -13.91 -0.11
CA ALA A 80 1.67 -13.58 -1.08
C ALA A 80 0.42 -14.45 -0.92
N ARG A 81 0.60 -15.76 -0.68
CA ARG A 81 -0.50 -16.69 -0.41
C ARG A 81 -1.28 -16.28 0.83
N HIS A 82 -0.59 -15.87 1.90
CA HIS A 82 -1.26 -15.40 3.11
C HIS A 82 -2.07 -14.12 2.86
N VAL A 83 -1.49 -13.15 2.15
CA VAL A 83 -2.18 -11.91 1.77
C VAL A 83 -3.47 -12.22 1.01
N PHE A 84 -3.41 -13.06 -0.04
CA PHE A 84 -4.60 -13.39 -0.83
C PHE A 84 -5.61 -14.26 -0.09
N ALA A 85 -5.17 -15.16 0.80
CA ALA A 85 -6.07 -15.99 1.60
C ALA A 85 -6.88 -15.16 2.63
N SER A 86 -6.38 -13.99 3.01
CA SER A 86 -7.08 -13.08 3.93
C SER A 86 -8.22 -12.28 3.27
N ALA A 87 -8.28 -12.27 1.94
CA ALA A 87 -9.33 -11.56 1.21
C ALA A 87 -10.71 -12.22 1.41
N PRO A 88 -11.80 -11.44 1.53
CA PRO A 88 -13.16 -11.96 1.52
C PRO A 88 -13.40 -12.85 0.29
N ASN A 89 -14.13 -13.96 0.47
CA ASN A 89 -14.48 -14.91 -0.60
C ASN A 89 -13.31 -15.58 -1.34
N SER A 90 -12.10 -15.59 -0.76
CA SER A 90 -10.95 -16.25 -1.38
C SER A 90 -11.16 -17.76 -1.54
N THR A 91 -10.78 -18.32 -2.70
CA THR A 91 -10.75 -19.77 -2.95
C THR A 91 -9.32 -20.24 -3.18
N PRO A 92 -8.97 -21.51 -2.85
CA PRO A 92 -7.61 -22.02 -3.07
C PRO A 92 -7.13 -21.89 -4.52
N ALA A 93 -8.04 -22.05 -5.49
CA ALA A 93 -7.72 -21.89 -6.91
C ALA A 93 -7.42 -20.43 -7.28
N ALA A 94 -8.26 -19.48 -6.84
CA ALA A 94 -8.05 -18.06 -7.08
C ALA A 94 -6.77 -17.55 -6.41
N VAL A 95 -6.50 -17.98 -5.18
CA VAL A 95 -5.24 -17.68 -4.47
C VAL A 95 -4.04 -18.21 -5.25
N GLY A 96 -4.09 -19.46 -5.75
CA GLY A 96 -3.01 -20.04 -6.55
C GLY A 96 -2.71 -19.23 -7.81
N GLN A 97 -3.74 -18.81 -8.54
CA GLN A 97 -3.59 -17.96 -9.74
C GLN A 97 -3.02 -16.59 -9.40
N ALA A 98 -3.52 -15.93 -8.35
CA ALA A 98 -3.07 -14.62 -7.93
C ALA A 98 -1.60 -14.64 -7.45
N VAL A 99 -1.19 -15.69 -6.73
CA VAL A 99 0.22 -15.89 -6.35
C VAL A 99 1.09 -16.08 -7.59
N ALA A 100 0.66 -16.88 -8.56
CA ALA A 100 1.42 -17.09 -9.80
C ALA A 100 1.62 -15.78 -10.57
N ALA A 101 0.55 -15.00 -10.76
CA ALA A 101 0.61 -13.70 -11.41
C ALA A 101 1.52 -12.70 -10.65
N ARG A 102 1.50 -12.74 -9.31
CA ARG A 102 2.40 -11.93 -8.48
C ARG A 102 3.86 -12.33 -8.66
N VAL A 103 4.16 -13.64 -8.63
CA VAL A 103 5.53 -14.16 -8.82
C VAL A 103 6.05 -13.82 -10.22
N GLU A 104 5.22 -13.96 -11.25
CA GLU A 104 5.60 -13.59 -12.62
C GLU A 104 6.03 -12.13 -12.70
N ARG A 105 5.31 -11.22 -12.04
CA ARG A 105 5.65 -9.78 -12.00
C ARG A 105 6.97 -9.49 -11.30
N GLN A 106 7.40 -10.34 -10.37
CA GLN A 106 8.70 -10.16 -9.71
C GLN A 106 9.88 -10.34 -10.67
N SER A 107 9.66 -10.92 -11.86
CA SER A 107 10.66 -10.94 -12.93
C SER A 107 11.11 -9.54 -13.35
N LEU A 108 10.23 -8.53 -13.21
CA LEU A 108 10.55 -7.12 -13.52
C LEU A 108 11.72 -6.59 -12.70
N LEU A 109 11.94 -7.11 -11.48
CA LEU A 109 13.09 -6.74 -10.65
C LEU A 109 14.42 -7.13 -11.29
N TYR A 110 14.44 -8.07 -12.22
CA TYR A 110 15.65 -8.57 -12.88
C TYR A 110 15.86 -7.97 -14.28
N GLU A 111 14.93 -7.14 -14.76
CA GLU A 111 15.00 -6.56 -16.10
C GLU A 111 16.06 -5.44 -16.18
N PRO A 112 17.07 -5.55 -17.07
CA PRO A 112 18.04 -4.49 -17.26
C PRO A 112 17.38 -3.20 -17.74
N GLY A 113 17.82 -2.07 -17.19
CA GLY A 113 17.31 -0.74 -17.55
C GLY A 113 16.05 -0.32 -16.78
N ARG A 114 15.57 -1.16 -15.85
CA ARG A 114 14.61 -0.76 -14.82
C ARG A 114 15.31 -0.55 -13.48
N GLU A 115 14.75 0.36 -12.69
CA GLU A 115 15.18 0.61 -11.32
C GLU A 115 13.97 0.51 -10.38
N SER A 116 14.15 -0.17 -9.26
CA SER A 116 13.12 -0.29 -8.22
C SER A 116 13.69 0.13 -6.88
N VAL A 117 13.11 1.17 -6.29
CA VAL A 117 13.48 1.67 -4.95
C VAL A 117 12.34 1.38 -4.00
N PHE A 118 12.66 0.69 -2.91
CA PHE A 118 11.71 0.33 -1.87
C PHE A 118 12.13 1.00 -0.57
N VAL A 119 11.22 1.72 0.06
CA VAL A 119 11.43 2.26 1.41
C VAL A 119 10.36 1.69 2.33
N LEU A 120 10.78 0.97 3.35
CA LEU A 120 9.91 0.34 4.32
C LEU A 120 10.05 1.00 5.69
N THR A 121 9.00 1.04 6.48
CA THR A 121 9.19 1.17 7.94
C THR A 121 9.59 -0.19 8.50
N GLU A 122 10.35 -0.22 9.60
CA GLU A 122 10.66 -1.49 10.29
C GLU A 122 9.40 -2.22 10.76
N ALA A 123 8.28 -1.51 10.96
CA ALA A 123 6.99 -2.12 11.28
C ALA A 123 6.57 -3.15 10.23
N VAL A 124 6.81 -2.90 8.93
CA VAL A 124 6.52 -3.86 7.84
C VAL A 124 7.21 -5.21 8.04
N LEU A 125 8.43 -5.19 8.62
CA LEU A 125 9.20 -6.40 8.87
C LEU A 125 8.74 -7.15 10.13
N ARG A 126 7.97 -6.48 11.00
CA ARG A 126 7.54 -6.98 12.31
C ARG A 126 6.04 -7.28 12.37
N THR A 127 5.25 -6.77 11.43
CA THR A 127 3.85 -7.15 11.24
C THR A 127 3.80 -8.46 10.45
N TRP A 128 3.32 -9.53 11.09
CA TRP A 128 3.47 -10.88 10.58
C TRP A 128 2.20 -11.72 10.82
N PRO A 129 1.99 -12.77 10.00
CA PRO A 129 0.75 -13.54 10.00
C PRO A 129 0.63 -14.62 11.08
N GLY A 130 1.55 -14.65 12.06
CA GLY A 130 1.58 -15.65 13.12
C GLY A 130 2.30 -16.95 12.78
N ASN A 131 2.97 -17.06 11.62
CA ASN A 131 3.84 -18.18 11.25
C ASN A 131 5.30 -17.71 11.08
N PRO A 132 6.26 -18.14 11.93
CA PRO A 132 7.62 -17.60 11.89
C PRO A 132 8.37 -18.10 10.66
N SER A 133 8.17 -19.37 10.28
CA SER A 133 8.78 -19.99 9.09
C SER A 133 8.46 -19.21 7.82
N LEU A 134 7.22 -18.74 7.68
CA LEU A 134 6.79 -17.89 6.56
C LEU A 134 7.61 -16.59 6.51
N MET A 135 7.83 -15.95 7.66
CA MET A 135 8.64 -14.74 7.72
C MET A 135 10.12 -15.02 7.45
N LEU A 136 10.66 -16.16 7.87
CA LEU A 136 12.03 -16.55 7.55
C LEU A 136 12.23 -16.67 6.03
N ALA A 137 11.31 -17.35 5.32
CA ALA A 137 11.32 -17.41 3.86
C ALA A 137 11.18 -16.01 3.22
N GLN A 138 10.41 -15.12 3.85
CA GLN A 138 10.29 -13.73 3.43
C GLN A 138 11.60 -12.93 3.62
N PHE A 139 12.33 -13.13 4.72
CA PHE A 139 13.63 -12.48 4.93
C PHE A 139 14.69 -12.99 3.96
N ASP A 140 14.71 -14.30 3.66
CA ASP A 140 15.58 -14.85 2.61
C ASP A 140 15.32 -14.17 1.26
N ARG A 141 14.04 -13.94 0.93
CA ARG A 141 13.65 -13.19 -0.27
C ARG A 141 14.17 -11.75 -0.23
N LEU A 142 14.03 -11.04 0.90
CA LEU A 142 14.52 -9.65 1.05
C LEU A 142 16.04 -9.55 0.91
N LEU A 143 16.78 -10.49 1.50
CA LEU A 143 18.24 -10.56 1.39
C LEU A 143 18.71 -10.87 -0.03
N ALA A 144 17.93 -11.66 -0.79
CA ALA A 144 18.21 -11.95 -2.19
C ALA A 144 17.95 -10.73 -3.09
N VAL A 145 16.81 -10.05 -2.94
CA VAL A 145 16.49 -8.85 -3.77
C VAL A 145 17.39 -7.66 -3.47
N GLU A 146 17.80 -7.47 -2.21
CA GLU A 146 18.69 -6.36 -1.82
C GLU A 146 20.04 -6.42 -2.53
N SER A 147 20.47 -7.61 -2.95
CA SER A 147 21.72 -7.80 -3.70
C SER A 147 21.62 -7.52 -5.21
N LEU A 148 20.42 -7.21 -5.73
CA LEU A 148 20.22 -6.93 -7.15
C LEU A 148 20.64 -5.49 -7.47
N SER A 149 21.39 -5.29 -8.55
CA SER A 149 21.83 -3.95 -8.98
C SER A 149 20.70 -3.04 -9.46
N THR A 150 19.54 -3.63 -9.78
CA THR A 150 18.30 -2.96 -10.20
C THR A 150 17.42 -2.58 -9.01
N VAL A 151 17.79 -2.97 -7.79
CA VAL A 151 16.99 -2.79 -6.59
C VAL A 151 17.75 -1.98 -5.54
N ARG A 152 17.09 -0.96 -4.99
CA ARG A 152 17.51 -0.27 -3.77
C ARG A 152 16.49 -0.54 -2.68
N LEU A 153 16.86 -1.34 -1.69
CA LEU A 153 16.02 -1.60 -0.53
C LEU A 153 16.46 -0.74 0.65
N GLY A 154 15.54 0.05 1.17
CA GLY A 154 15.73 0.89 2.34
C GLY A 154 14.74 0.57 3.44
N VAL A 155 15.18 0.64 4.70
CA VAL A 155 14.30 0.48 5.86
C VAL A 155 14.54 1.62 6.84
N ILE A 156 13.47 2.28 7.27
CA ILE A 156 13.47 3.26 8.35
C ILE A 156 13.36 2.51 9.67
N PRO A 157 14.41 2.47 10.51
CA PRO A 157 14.40 1.76 11.78
C PRO A 157 13.38 2.38 12.74
N TRP A 158 12.80 1.58 13.63
CA TRP A 158 11.83 2.09 14.61
C TRP A 158 12.41 3.15 15.56
N ARG A 159 13.74 3.14 15.74
CA ARG A 159 14.47 4.11 16.57
C ARG A 159 14.75 5.44 15.86
N ARG A 160 14.44 5.55 14.57
CA ARG A 160 14.63 6.77 13.80
C ARG A 160 13.31 7.53 13.67
N ALA A 161 13.35 8.84 13.89
CA ALA A 161 12.19 9.68 13.65
C ALA A 161 11.82 9.63 12.16
N VAL A 162 10.54 9.40 11.88
CA VAL A 162 9.99 9.53 10.52
C VAL A 162 9.79 11.01 10.20
N PRO A 163 10.08 11.45 8.97
CA PRO A 163 9.95 12.85 8.56
C PRO A 163 8.48 13.31 8.50
N VAL A 164 7.56 12.38 8.27
CA VAL A 164 6.10 12.53 8.25
C VAL A 164 5.51 11.24 8.80
N LEU A 165 4.43 11.31 9.56
CA LEU A 165 3.72 10.10 9.99
C LEU A 165 3.08 9.40 8.79
N PRO A 166 3.43 8.14 8.50
CA PRO A 166 2.83 7.38 7.40
C PRO A 166 1.34 7.15 7.63
N ARG A 167 0.52 7.45 6.62
CA ARG A 167 -0.93 7.17 6.65
C ARG A 167 -1.29 5.89 5.90
N HIS A 168 -0.58 5.64 4.80
CA HIS A 168 -0.72 4.46 3.94
C HIS A 168 0.58 4.27 3.16
N GLY A 169 0.73 3.10 2.53
CA GLY A 169 1.74 2.88 1.51
C GLY A 169 1.33 3.49 0.17
N PHE A 170 2.29 3.63 -0.75
CA PHE A 170 2.06 4.07 -2.11
C PHE A 170 3.20 3.64 -3.03
N THR A 171 2.92 3.56 -4.33
CA THR A 171 3.91 3.22 -5.36
C THR A 171 3.88 4.27 -6.46
N LEU A 172 5.00 4.99 -6.62
CA LEU A 172 5.29 5.88 -7.72
C LEU A 172 5.79 5.08 -8.92
N CYS A 173 5.18 5.35 -10.08
CA CYS A 173 5.53 4.77 -11.38
C CYS A 173 6.02 5.91 -12.29
N ASP A 174 7.33 5.96 -12.50
CA ASP A 174 8.05 7.10 -13.06
C ASP A 174 7.67 8.41 -12.33
N GLU A 175 7.55 9.52 -13.06
CA GLU A 175 7.06 10.83 -12.60
C GLU A 175 5.60 11.05 -13.08
N ARG A 176 4.85 9.95 -13.29
CA ARG A 176 3.58 9.97 -14.02
C ARG A 176 2.38 9.56 -13.20
N ALA A 177 2.55 8.59 -12.31
CA ALA A 177 1.43 8.06 -11.55
C ALA A 177 1.86 7.61 -10.16
N VAL A 178 0.94 7.76 -9.20
CA VAL A 178 1.01 7.15 -7.88
C VAL A 178 -0.15 6.19 -7.75
N VAL A 179 0.13 4.99 -7.28
CA VAL A 179 -0.89 3.99 -6.95
C VAL A 179 -0.93 3.82 -5.43
N VAL A 180 -2.13 3.97 -4.87
CA VAL A 180 -2.42 3.74 -3.45
C VAL A 180 -3.37 2.56 -3.33
N GLU A 181 -2.93 1.51 -2.65
CA GLU A 181 -3.73 0.33 -2.36
C GLU A 181 -4.50 0.51 -1.04
N SER A 182 -5.77 0.11 -1.04
CA SER A 182 -6.65 0.12 0.12
C SER A 182 -7.43 -1.19 0.18
N PHE A 183 -8.11 -1.46 1.29
CA PHE A 183 -8.99 -2.64 1.40
C PHE A 183 -10.14 -2.63 0.37
N SER A 184 -10.57 -1.45 -0.08
CA SER A 184 -11.65 -1.29 -1.06
C SER A 184 -11.17 -1.29 -2.51
N GLY A 185 -9.85 -1.36 -2.76
CA GLY A 185 -9.29 -1.32 -4.11
C GLY A 185 -8.13 -0.34 -4.25
N GLU A 186 -7.82 0.00 -5.50
CA GLU A 186 -6.67 0.81 -5.87
C GLU A 186 -7.10 2.20 -6.33
N ARG A 187 -6.39 3.24 -5.87
CA ARG A 187 -6.52 4.59 -6.39
C ARG A 187 -5.28 4.94 -7.19
N VAL A 188 -5.48 5.35 -8.44
CA VAL A 188 -4.44 5.98 -9.26
C VAL A 188 -4.56 7.49 -9.14
N VAL A 189 -3.42 8.14 -8.98
CA VAL A 189 -3.25 9.58 -9.00
C VAL A 189 -2.27 9.92 -10.10
N ASP A 190 -2.70 10.68 -11.09
CA ASP A 190 -1.93 11.11 -12.26
C ASP A 190 -1.88 12.64 -12.42
N ASP A 191 -2.52 13.38 -11.50
CA ASP A 191 -2.38 14.82 -11.40
C ASP A 191 -0.94 15.21 -11.02
N SER A 192 -0.33 16.11 -11.80
CA SER A 192 1.09 16.44 -11.66
C SER A 192 1.46 17.06 -10.31
N ASP A 193 0.58 17.87 -9.73
CA ASP A 193 0.84 18.53 -8.45
C ASP A 193 0.74 17.51 -7.30
N GLU A 194 -0.24 16.60 -7.36
CA GLU A 194 -0.34 15.49 -6.41
C GLU A 194 0.86 14.53 -6.54
N VAL A 195 1.25 14.14 -7.76
CA VAL A 195 2.41 13.26 -7.99
C VAL A 195 3.67 13.90 -7.42
N ALA A 196 3.92 15.19 -7.68
CA ALA A 196 5.06 15.91 -7.14
C ALA A 196 5.08 15.91 -5.58
N ALA A 197 3.92 16.03 -4.94
CA ALA A 197 3.80 15.96 -3.49
C ALA A 197 4.15 14.56 -2.94
N TYR A 198 3.77 13.49 -3.65
CA TYR A 198 4.17 12.12 -3.30
C TYR A 198 5.67 11.88 -3.51
N GLU A 199 6.27 12.46 -4.56
CA GLU A 199 7.71 12.37 -4.80
C GLU A 199 8.52 13.06 -3.70
N GLU A 200 8.11 14.26 -3.27
CA GLU A 200 8.75 14.95 -2.16
C GLU A 200 8.63 14.12 -0.87
N THR A 201 7.45 13.57 -0.62
CA THR A 201 7.20 12.71 0.55
C THR A 201 8.07 11.45 0.51
N PHE A 202 8.18 10.80 -0.65
CA PHE A 202 9.03 9.62 -0.84
C PHE A 202 10.51 9.95 -0.57
N ARG A 203 11.02 11.06 -1.13
CA ARG A 203 12.40 11.51 -0.93
C ARG A 203 12.72 11.70 0.55
N ARG A 204 11.81 12.29 1.32
CA ARG A 204 11.99 12.45 2.77
C ARG A 204 12.09 11.10 3.48
N PHE A 205 11.25 10.13 3.12
CA PHE A 205 11.34 8.78 3.69
C PHE A 205 12.63 8.07 3.31
N GLU A 206 13.07 8.22 2.05
CA GLU A 206 14.32 7.69 1.54
C GLU A 206 15.52 8.26 2.32
N GLU A 207 15.58 9.57 2.57
CA GLU A 207 16.64 10.20 3.39
C GLU A 207 16.69 9.65 4.83
N ALA A 208 15.55 9.21 5.37
CA ALA A 208 15.44 8.61 6.70
C ALA A 208 15.73 7.09 6.71
N ALA A 209 15.84 6.43 5.57
CA ALA A 209 16.07 4.98 5.51
C ALA A 209 17.56 4.61 5.63
N LEU A 210 17.82 3.40 6.15
CA LEU A 210 19.11 2.73 6.04
C LEU A 210 19.14 1.95 4.72
N PHE A 211 20.28 1.91 4.04
CA PHE A 211 20.49 1.19 2.78
C PHE A 211 21.78 0.34 2.84
N GLY A 212 21.96 -0.56 1.86
CA GLY A 212 23.16 -1.38 1.70
C GLY A 212 23.50 -2.23 2.93
N ALA A 213 24.75 -2.17 3.39
CA ALA A 213 25.20 -2.99 4.52
C ALA A 213 24.37 -2.78 5.80
N GLU A 214 23.95 -1.54 6.08
CA GLU A 214 23.18 -1.21 7.29
C GLU A 214 21.77 -1.82 7.25
N VAL A 215 21.10 -1.78 6.08
CA VAL A 215 19.78 -2.44 5.93
C VAL A 215 19.92 -3.95 6.02
N ARG A 216 20.99 -4.51 5.44
CA ARG A 216 21.25 -5.94 5.49
C ARG A 216 21.45 -6.44 6.92
N GLU A 217 22.20 -5.70 7.73
CA GLU A 217 22.38 -6.00 9.16
C GLU A 217 21.06 -5.91 9.93
N LEU A 218 20.21 -4.92 9.62
CA LEU A 218 18.88 -4.81 10.19
C LEU A 218 18.00 -6.01 9.82
N LEU A 219 17.97 -6.42 8.55
CA LEU A 219 17.22 -7.59 8.10
C LEU A 219 17.67 -8.87 8.81
N LEU A 220 18.98 -9.11 8.89
CA LEU A 220 19.55 -10.29 9.58
C LEU A 220 19.21 -10.30 11.06
N ARG A 221 19.22 -9.13 11.72
CA ARG A 221 18.86 -9.02 13.14
C ARG A 221 17.39 -9.37 13.37
N VAL A 222 16.48 -8.79 12.59
CA VAL A 222 15.04 -9.08 12.73
C VAL A 222 14.76 -10.55 12.37
N MET A 223 15.40 -11.08 11.33
CA MET A 223 15.30 -12.50 10.95
C MET A 223 15.72 -13.42 12.10
N GLN A 224 16.78 -13.06 12.85
CA GLN A 224 17.22 -13.83 14.01
C GLN A 224 16.16 -13.85 15.14
N GLU A 225 15.47 -12.73 15.38
CA GLU A 225 14.36 -12.68 16.34
C GLU A 225 13.23 -13.66 15.95
N PHE A 226 12.93 -13.80 14.65
CA PHE A 226 11.94 -14.77 14.16
C PHE A 226 12.39 -16.24 14.33
N ARG A 227 13.69 -16.54 14.18
CA ARG A 227 14.22 -17.89 14.44
C ARG A 227 14.03 -18.29 15.90
N GLU A 228 14.31 -17.37 16.81
CA GLU A 228 14.14 -17.60 18.25
C GLU A 228 12.68 -17.86 18.63
N MET A 229 11.73 -17.21 17.94
CA MET A 229 10.30 -17.46 18.11
C MET A 229 9.87 -18.84 17.60
N GLU A 230 10.40 -19.30 16.46
CA GLU A 230 10.13 -20.64 15.90
C GLU A 230 10.61 -21.75 16.84
N ASP A 231 11.81 -21.60 17.39
CA ASP A 231 12.40 -22.53 18.35
C ASP A 231 11.57 -22.61 19.65
N PHE A 232 10.96 -21.49 20.06
CA PHE A 232 10.06 -21.48 21.21
C PHE A 232 8.72 -22.17 20.92
N ALA A 233 8.16 -22.00 19.72
CA ALA A 233 6.90 -22.61 19.34
C ALA A 233 6.99 -24.13 19.11
N THR A 234 8.19 -24.66 18.86
CA THR A 234 8.44 -26.08 18.58
C THR A 234 8.84 -26.87 19.85
N ARG A 235 9.02 -26.21 21.00
CA ARG A 235 9.31 -26.83 22.31
C ARG A 235 8.03 -27.06 23.12
#